data_AF-A0A3B9QB25-F1
#
_entry.id   AF-A0A3B9QB25-F1
#
_cell.length_a   1.000
_cell.length_b   1.000
_cell.length_c   1.000
_cell.angle_alpha   90.00
_cell.angle_beta   90.00
_cell.angle_gamma   90.00
#
_symmetry.space_group_name_H-M   'P 1'
#
loop_
_entity.id
_entity.type
_entity.pdbx_description
1 polymer ?
#
loop_
_entity_poly.entity_id
_entity_poly.type
_entity_poly.pdbx_seq_one_letter_code
_entity_poly.pdbx_strand_id
1 'polypeptide(L)'
;DESRIDEHVSGKILVSGSSASLEAVQAARAHGALGLITGGMNQLDLVQLAGRELNIGLTGQEDTDFTVVILEGFGQLPVNRQTWDILEKHNGNIASIDGTTQIRAGVIRPEIIISTSGDAEPALAEEATCGLPLISDETKLAPTVTYAALRVGDRVRCTRPPYFGLWGTVENLPLEPSQVECEAVLEVAEVRLDDGRSVTVPQANLEVFRSEV
;
A
#
# COMPACT_ATOMS: atom_id res chain seq x y z
N ASP A 1 15.55 -0.23 6.84
CA ASP A 1 16.60 -0.12 7.85
C ASP A 1 17.43 1.10 7.52
N GLU A 2 17.55 2.03 8.46
CA GLU A 2 18.32 3.27 8.33
C GLU A 2 19.79 3.03 7.96
N SER A 3 20.38 1.91 8.40
CA SER A 3 21.77 1.56 8.13
C SER A 3 22.08 1.32 6.64
N ARG A 4 21.05 1.19 5.82
CA ARG A 4 21.15 0.98 4.36
C ARG A 4 20.88 2.25 3.56
N ILE A 5 20.70 3.39 4.23
CA ILE A 5 20.44 4.68 3.61
C ILE A 5 21.74 5.49 3.66
N ASP A 6 22.26 5.82 2.49
CA ASP A 6 23.45 6.61 2.30
C ASP A 6 23.23 7.69 1.24
N GLU A 7 24.28 8.43 0.88
CA GLU A 7 24.25 9.50 -0.11
C GLU A 7 23.77 9.09 -1.52
N HIS A 8 23.75 7.79 -1.86
CA HIS A 8 23.26 7.32 -3.14
C HIS A 8 21.72 7.37 -3.28
N VAL A 9 20.98 7.68 -2.21
CA VAL A 9 19.52 7.84 -2.27
C VAL A 9 19.08 9.22 -2.79
N SER A 10 20.00 10.17 -2.91
CA SER A 10 19.70 11.53 -3.34
C SER A 10 19.00 11.55 -4.70
N GLY A 11 17.88 12.28 -4.79
CA GLY A 11 17.07 12.39 -6.00
C GLY A 11 16.24 11.15 -6.35
N LYS A 12 16.12 10.16 -5.44
CA LYS A 12 15.39 8.91 -5.70
C LYS A 12 14.15 8.78 -4.84
N ILE A 13 13.15 8.07 -5.35
CA ILE A 13 12.04 7.54 -4.56
C ILE A 13 12.46 6.17 -4.04
N LEU A 14 12.37 5.96 -2.73
CA LEU A 14 12.77 4.71 -2.09
C LEU A 14 11.59 3.75 -1.94
N VAL A 15 11.88 2.45 -1.91
CA VAL A 15 10.89 1.40 -1.67
C VAL A 15 11.34 0.51 -0.52
N SER A 16 10.48 0.29 0.47
CA SER A 16 10.67 -0.70 1.53
C SER A 16 9.67 -1.85 1.37
N GLY A 17 10.18 -3.08 1.32
CA GLY A 17 9.36 -4.29 1.14
C GLY A 17 8.54 -4.71 2.35
N SER A 18 8.69 -4.05 3.50
CA SER A 18 7.84 -4.27 4.66
C SER A 18 7.48 -2.93 5.28
N SER A 19 8.14 -2.53 6.35
CA SER A 19 7.85 -1.28 7.02
C SER A 19 9.00 -0.29 6.96
N ALA A 20 8.72 0.95 7.33
CA ALA A 20 9.73 1.95 7.63
C ALA A 20 9.54 2.52 9.04
N SER A 21 10.65 2.83 9.70
CA SER A 21 10.66 3.58 10.96
C SER A 21 10.79 5.07 10.69
N LEU A 22 10.49 5.89 11.71
CA LEU A 22 10.71 7.33 11.66
C LEU A 22 12.16 7.69 11.29
N GLU A 23 13.12 7.00 11.89
CA GLU A 23 14.56 7.23 11.70
C GLU A 23 14.97 6.95 10.25
N ALA A 24 14.45 5.89 9.65
CA ALA A 24 14.70 5.58 8.24
C ALA A 24 14.14 6.68 7.31
N VAL A 25 12.96 7.22 7.61
CA VAL A 25 12.39 8.34 6.82
C VAL A 25 13.23 9.60 6.99
N GLN A 26 13.65 9.92 8.22
CA GLN A 26 14.50 11.08 8.49
C GLN A 26 15.87 10.96 7.81
N ALA A 27 16.49 9.79 7.83
CA ALA A 27 17.74 9.52 7.13
C ALA A 27 17.57 9.67 5.62
N ALA A 28 16.51 9.11 5.05
CA ALA A 28 16.20 9.24 3.61
C ALA A 28 16.06 10.71 3.21
N ARG A 29 15.28 11.48 3.98
CA ARG A 29 15.08 12.91 3.78
C ARG A 29 16.38 13.69 3.90
N ALA A 30 17.21 13.40 4.92
CA ALA A 30 18.49 14.07 5.13
C ALA A 30 19.50 13.81 4.00
N HIS A 31 19.47 12.62 3.40
CA HIS A 31 20.29 12.27 2.24
C HIS A 31 19.66 12.64 0.88
N GLY A 32 18.55 13.38 0.88
CA GLY A 32 17.96 13.97 -0.32
C GLY A 32 17.07 13.04 -1.15
N ALA A 33 16.55 11.96 -0.57
CA ALA A 33 15.50 11.17 -1.24
C ALA A 33 14.25 12.03 -1.44
N LEU A 34 13.52 11.76 -2.53
CA LEU A 34 12.32 12.51 -2.93
C LEU A 34 11.04 11.99 -2.25
N GLY A 35 11.07 10.75 -1.75
CA GLY A 35 9.94 10.15 -1.06
C GLY A 35 10.14 8.66 -0.80
N LEU A 36 9.13 8.04 -0.19
CA LEU A 36 9.15 6.64 0.24
C LEU A 36 7.84 5.92 -0.08
N ILE A 37 7.95 4.74 -0.66
CA ILE A 37 6.88 3.75 -0.77
C ILE A 37 7.18 2.64 0.24
N THR A 38 6.23 2.28 1.10
CA THR A 38 6.42 1.22 2.10
C THR A 38 5.15 0.39 2.28
N GLY A 39 5.28 -0.85 2.74
CA GLY A 39 4.14 -1.68 3.13
C GLY A 39 3.42 -1.10 4.35
N GLY A 40 4.16 -0.83 5.42
CA GLY A 40 3.59 -0.26 6.64
C GLY A 40 4.45 0.76 7.37
N MET A 41 3.81 1.56 8.22
CA MET A 41 4.47 2.50 9.13
C MET A 41 3.68 2.64 10.42
N ASN A 42 4.35 2.94 11.54
CA ASN A 42 3.64 3.29 12.77
C ASN A 42 2.88 4.61 12.58
N GLN A 43 1.60 4.64 12.96
CA GLN A 43 0.77 5.84 12.86
C GLN A 43 1.35 7.02 13.65
N LEU A 44 1.95 6.77 14.81
CA LEU A 44 2.56 7.83 15.62
C LEU A 44 3.78 8.44 14.94
N ASP A 45 4.53 7.66 14.18
CA ASP A 45 5.68 8.15 13.43
C ASP A 45 5.22 9.07 12.28
N LEU A 46 4.09 8.76 11.64
CA LEU A 46 3.50 9.65 10.63
C LEU A 46 3.01 10.96 11.22
N VAL A 47 2.42 10.94 12.42
CA VAL A 47 2.03 12.16 13.13
C VAL A 47 3.26 13.01 13.44
N GLN A 48 4.37 12.39 13.84
CA GLN A 48 5.63 13.08 14.06
C GLN A 48 6.22 13.66 12.76
N LEU A 49 6.17 12.92 11.66
CA LEU A 49 6.61 13.39 10.33
C LEU A 49 5.77 14.57 9.83
N ALA A 50 4.44 14.47 9.94
CA ALA A 50 3.50 15.50 9.51
C ALA A 50 3.49 16.73 10.44
N GLY A 51 4.06 16.62 11.65
CA GLY A 51 4.04 17.66 12.68
C GLY A 51 2.63 17.94 13.27
N ARG A 52 1.62 17.17 12.86
CA ARG A 52 0.23 17.28 13.33
C ARG A 52 -0.49 15.94 13.16
N GLU A 53 -1.64 15.81 13.84
CA GLU A 53 -2.51 14.66 13.60
C GLU A 53 -3.03 14.66 12.16
N LEU A 54 -3.05 13.47 11.56
CA LEU A 54 -3.61 13.26 10.22
C LEU A 54 -5.13 13.35 10.30
N ASN A 55 -5.72 14.15 9.42
CA ASN A 55 -7.17 14.28 9.38
C ASN A 55 -7.82 12.97 8.92
N ILE A 56 -8.88 12.56 9.60
CA ILE A 56 -9.60 11.33 9.23
C ILE A 56 -10.30 11.56 7.89
N GLY A 57 -9.76 10.90 6.86
CA GLY A 57 -10.37 10.84 5.53
C GLY A 57 -9.94 11.91 4.54
N LEU A 58 -9.04 12.82 4.92
CA LEU A 58 -8.31 13.73 4.04
C LEU A 58 -6.84 13.72 4.48
N THR A 59 -5.95 13.26 3.62
CA THR A 59 -4.50 13.14 3.91
C THR A 59 -3.71 13.37 2.62
N GLY A 60 -2.43 13.72 2.72
CA GLY A 60 -1.59 14.16 1.60
C GLY A 60 -1.75 15.65 1.27
N GLN A 61 -2.32 16.44 2.18
CA GLN A 61 -2.40 17.91 2.11
C GLN A 61 -1.64 18.56 3.28
N GLU A 62 -0.81 17.76 3.96
CA GLU A 62 0.13 18.20 4.96
C GLU A 62 1.22 19.05 4.30
N ASP A 63 1.67 20.09 5.00
CA ASP A 63 2.83 20.88 4.60
C ASP A 63 4.10 20.07 4.89
N THR A 64 4.45 19.19 3.95
CA THR A 64 5.60 18.29 4.00
C THR A 64 6.37 18.37 2.68
N ASP A 65 7.70 18.30 2.76
CA ASP A 65 8.62 18.20 1.64
C ASP A 65 8.95 16.75 1.26
N PHE A 66 8.38 15.79 1.99
CA PHE A 66 8.66 14.37 1.81
C PHE A 66 7.36 13.56 1.79
N THR A 67 7.10 12.89 0.66
CA THR A 67 5.91 12.08 0.45
C THR A 67 6.13 10.65 0.91
N VAL A 68 5.21 10.11 1.72
CA VAL A 68 5.19 8.70 2.12
C VAL A 68 3.91 8.05 1.61
N VAL A 69 4.04 7.00 0.80
CA VAL A 69 2.93 6.16 0.33
C VAL A 69 2.98 4.84 1.08
N ILE A 70 1.89 4.49 1.75
CA ILE A 70 1.75 3.26 2.54
C ILE A 70 0.78 2.32 1.82
N LEU A 71 1.25 1.13 1.48
CA LEU A 71 0.52 0.18 0.65
C LEU A 71 -0.45 -0.73 1.45
N GLU A 72 -0.03 -1.17 2.64
CA GLU A 72 -0.73 -2.20 3.40
C GLU A 72 -1.44 -1.66 4.67
N GLY A 73 -0.99 -0.52 5.18
CA GLY A 73 -1.60 0.18 6.32
C GLY A 73 -0.62 0.44 7.47
N PHE A 74 -1.13 0.64 8.68
CA PHE A 74 -0.27 0.96 9.82
C PHE A 74 0.33 -0.28 10.49
N GLY A 75 1.59 -0.18 10.91
CA GLY A 75 2.34 -1.23 11.61
C GLY A 75 3.43 -1.90 10.77
N GLN A 76 3.83 -3.10 11.20
CA GLN A 76 4.87 -3.91 10.55
C GLN A 76 4.21 -4.83 9.52
N LEU A 77 3.94 -4.32 8.31
CA LEU A 77 3.20 -5.03 7.28
C LEU A 77 4.08 -5.25 6.04
N PRO A 78 4.30 -6.51 5.59
CA PRO A 78 5.01 -6.81 4.36
C PRO A 78 4.19 -6.37 3.14
N VAL A 79 4.86 -5.75 2.16
CA VAL A 79 4.24 -5.42 0.87
C VAL A 79 3.78 -6.73 0.22
N ASN A 80 2.56 -6.73 -0.34
CA ASN A 80 2.07 -7.87 -1.11
C ASN A 80 3.07 -8.28 -2.21
N ARG A 81 3.24 -9.60 -2.40
CA ARG A 81 4.21 -10.14 -3.36
C ARG A 81 4.04 -9.62 -4.79
N GLN A 82 2.79 -9.51 -5.28
CA GLN A 82 2.51 -9.02 -6.63
C GLN A 82 2.92 -7.54 -6.77
N THR A 83 2.59 -6.72 -5.77
CA THR A 83 2.99 -5.30 -5.76
C THR A 83 4.50 -5.15 -5.65
N TRP A 84 5.15 -5.96 -4.81
CA TRP A 84 6.61 -6.00 -4.71
C TRP A 84 7.26 -6.37 -6.05
N ASP A 85 6.78 -7.43 -6.71
CA ASP A 85 7.32 -7.87 -8.00
C ASP A 85 7.16 -6.79 -9.08
N ILE A 86 6.06 -6.01 -9.06
CA ILE A 86 5.87 -4.84 -9.95
C ILE A 86 6.91 -3.75 -9.65
N LEU A 87 7.06 -3.37 -8.38
CA LEU A 87 8.00 -2.31 -7.98
C LEU A 87 9.45 -2.72 -8.26
N GLU A 88 9.82 -3.96 -7.96
CA GLU A 88 11.15 -4.52 -8.18
C GLU A 88 11.49 -4.58 -9.68
N LYS A 89 10.53 -5.01 -10.52
CA LYS A 89 10.70 -5.04 -11.98
C LYS A 89 11.04 -3.67 -12.58
N HIS A 90 10.60 -2.59 -11.96
CA HIS A 90 10.81 -1.22 -12.42
C HIS A 90 11.82 -0.44 -11.58
N ASN A 91 12.64 -1.11 -10.77
CA ASN A 91 13.72 -0.47 -10.03
C ASN A 91 14.70 0.24 -10.99
N GLY A 92 14.95 1.52 -10.74
CA GLY A 92 15.80 2.39 -11.58
C GLY A 92 15.04 3.17 -12.65
N ASN A 93 13.74 2.91 -12.85
CA ASN A 93 12.92 3.70 -13.76
C ASN A 93 12.50 5.03 -13.13
N ILE A 94 12.25 6.03 -13.97
CA ILE A 94 11.62 7.29 -13.55
C ILE A 94 10.21 7.00 -13.02
N ALA A 95 9.91 7.57 -11.86
CA ALA A 95 8.62 7.44 -11.19
C ALA A 95 8.17 8.76 -10.57
N SER A 96 6.87 8.89 -10.39
CA SER A 96 6.22 9.96 -9.64
C SER A 96 5.28 9.34 -8.60
N ILE A 97 5.17 9.97 -7.44
CA ILE A 97 4.28 9.55 -6.36
C ILE A 97 3.41 10.70 -5.87
N ASP A 98 2.15 10.40 -5.59
CA ASP A 98 1.21 11.29 -4.93
C ASP A 98 0.60 10.56 -3.73
N GLY A 99 0.76 11.13 -2.53
CA GLY A 99 0.23 10.58 -1.29
C GLY A 99 -1.22 11.00 -0.98
N THR A 100 -1.84 11.81 -1.84
CA THR A 100 -3.17 12.39 -1.60
C THR A 100 -4.24 11.31 -1.47
N THR A 101 -4.99 11.37 -0.37
CA THR A 101 -6.04 10.42 -0.03
C THR A 101 -7.30 11.16 0.41
N GLN A 102 -8.43 10.81 -0.20
CA GLN A 102 -9.76 11.25 0.18
C GLN A 102 -10.72 10.06 0.18
N ILE A 103 -11.34 9.76 1.33
CA ILE A 103 -12.12 8.51 1.49
C ILE A 103 -13.63 8.69 1.33
N ARG A 104 -14.14 9.93 1.38
CA ARG A 104 -15.58 10.25 1.22
C ARG A 104 -15.86 10.79 -0.19
N ALA A 105 -17.01 11.45 -0.39
CA ALA A 105 -17.44 11.97 -1.70
C ALA A 105 -16.28 12.61 -2.48
N GLY A 106 -16.06 12.17 -3.72
CA GLY A 106 -14.84 12.50 -4.48
C GLY A 106 -13.62 11.71 -4.01
N VAL A 107 -13.71 10.37 -4.04
CA VAL A 107 -12.64 9.48 -3.57
C VAL A 107 -11.36 9.73 -4.36
N ILE A 108 -10.26 10.03 -3.66
CA ILE A 108 -8.90 10.15 -4.23
C ILE A 108 -8.04 9.10 -3.52
N ARG A 109 -7.23 8.38 -4.28
CA ARG A 109 -6.30 7.38 -3.75
C ARG A 109 -4.87 7.83 -4.03
N PRO A 110 -3.90 7.40 -3.21
CA PRO A 110 -2.50 7.57 -3.55
C PRO A 110 -2.18 6.94 -4.90
N GLU A 111 -1.28 7.56 -5.64
CA GLU A 111 -0.85 7.10 -6.96
C GLU A 111 0.66 6.91 -7.01
N ILE A 112 1.09 5.84 -7.69
CA ILE A 112 2.48 5.57 -8.03
C ILE A 112 2.51 5.37 -9.54
N ILE A 113 3.15 6.29 -10.26
CA ILE A 113 3.27 6.25 -11.73
C ILE A 113 4.72 5.92 -12.05
N ILE A 114 4.95 4.85 -12.81
CA ILE A 114 6.30 4.40 -13.17
C ILE A 114 6.39 4.34 -14.69
N SER A 115 7.43 4.97 -15.26
CA SER A 115 7.69 4.88 -16.69
C SER A 115 8.03 3.43 -17.06
N THR A 116 7.36 2.87 -18.06
CA THR A 116 7.55 1.47 -18.49
C THR A 116 8.59 1.34 -19.60
N SER A 117 8.81 2.40 -20.37
CA SER A 117 9.96 2.55 -21.26
C SER A 117 11.11 3.17 -20.46
N GLY A 118 12.29 2.57 -20.54
CA GLY A 118 13.53 3.17 -20.02
C GLY A 118 13.94 4.47 -20.75
N ASP A 119 13.09 4.99 -21.63
CA ASP A 119 13.28 6.14 -22.50
C ASP A 119 12.73 7.45 -21.90
N ALA A 120 12.56 7.54 -20.58
CA ALA A 120 12.12 8.78 -19.93
C ALA A 120 13.28 9.79 -19.69
N GLU A 121 14.52 9.42 -20.02
CA GLU A 121 15.70 10.28 -19.95
C GLU A 121 15.69 11.51 -20.90
N PRO A 122 15.04 11.54 -22.08
CA PRO A 122 15.02 12.75 -22.91
C PRO A 122 13.90 13.75 -22.56
N ALA A 123 12.85 13.34 -21.83
CA ALA A 123 11.64 14.16 -21.66
C ALA A 123 11.67 15.08 -20.42
N LEU A 124 12.54 14.80 -19.44
CA LEU A 124 12.71 15.62 -18.23
C LEU A 124 13.81 16.69 -18.35
N ALA A 125 14.62 16.62 -19.41
CA ALA A 125 15.72 17.55 -19.65
C ALA A 125 15.30 18.84 -20.40
N GLU A 126 14.09 18.88 -20.97
CA GLU A 126 13.53 20.10 -21.54
C GLU A 126 12.66 20.81 -20.49
N GLU A 127 12.95 22.08 -20.22
CA GLU A 127 12.22 23.03 -19.34
C GLU A 127 10.72 23.22 -19.72
N ALA A 128 10.15 22.37 -20.57
CA ALA A 128 8.82 22.50 -21.17
C ALA A 128 7.68 21.78 -20.41
N THR A 129 7.92 21.17 -19.25
CA THR A 129 6.84 20.56 -18.44
C THR A 129 6.09 21.54 -17.53
N CYS A 130 6.57 22.79 -17.40
CA CYS A 130 5.79 23.89 -16.79
C CYS A 130 4.72 24.39 -17.77
N GLY A 131 3.64 23.62 -17.97
CA GLY A 131 2.53 24.07 -18.82
C GLY A 131 1.60 22.99 -19.36
N LEU A 132 1.84 21.71 -19.05
CA LEU A 132 0.85 20.68 -19.36
C LEU A 132 -0.33 20.82 -18.39
N PRO A 133 -1.58 20.83 -18.86
CA PRO A 133 -2.73 20.84 -17.98
C PRO A 133 -2.69 19.58 -17.11
N LEU A 134 -2.44 19.77 -15.81
CA LEU A 134 -2.78 18.79 -14.79
C LEU A 134 -4.29 18.60 -14.88
N ILE A 135 -4.74 17.34 -14.91
CA ILE A 135 -6.13 16.90 -15.12
C ILE A 135 -6.43 16.65 -16.61
N SER A 136 -6.18 15.42 -17.06
CA SER A 136 -7.10 14.80 -18.02
C SER A 136 -8.39 14.51 -17.26
N ASP A 137 -9.54 14.96 -17.78
CA ASP A 137 -10.92 14.75 -17.30
C ASP A 137 -11.35 13.25 -17.23
N GLU A 138 -10.39 12.35 -17.10
CA GLU A 138 -10.63 10.93 -16.98
C GLU A 138 -10.65 10.60 -15.49
N THR A 139 -11.80 10.89 -14.88
CA THR A 139 -12.14 10.32 -13.58
C THR A 139 -12.22 8.81 -13.77
N LYS A 140 -11.08 8.11 -13.71
CA LYS A 140 -11.08 6.65 -13.66
C LYS A 140 -11.87 6.28 -12.41
N LEU A 141 -13.07 5.76 -12.64
CA LEU A 141 -13.92 5.26 -11.57
C LEU A 141 -13.06 4.39 -10.67
N ALA A 142 -13.09 4.67 -9.37
CA ALA A 142 -12.51 3.79 -8.38
C ALA A 142 -12.93 2.34 -8.71
N PRO A 143 -12.01 1.36 -8.66
CA PRO A 143 -12.33 -0.02 -9.00
C PRO A 143 -13.61 -0.44 -8.28
N THR A 144 -14.59 -0.92 -9.04
CA THR A 144 -15.85 -1.40 -8.49
C THR A 144 -15.53 -2.49 -7.49
N VAL A 145 -15.89 -2.27 -6.22
CA VAL A 145 -15.81 -3.29 -5.16
C VAL A 145 -16.81 -4.39 -5.51
N THR A 146 -16.36 -5.39 -6.27
CA THR A 146 -17.11 -6.62 -6.49
C THR A 146 -16.87 -7.51 -5.29
N TYR A 147 -17.94 -7.92 -4.61
CA TYR A 147 -17.90 -9.02 -3.66
C TYR A 147 -17.58 -10.30 -4.44
N ALA A 148 -16.30 -10.59 -4.64
CA ALA A 148 -15.86 -11.81 -5.28
C ALA A 148 -16.26 -12.99 -4.39
N ALA A 149 -17.08 -13.90 -4.91
CA ALA A 149 -17.38 -15.15 -4.21
C ALA A 149 -16.07 -15.89 -3.91
N LEU A 150 -15.77 -16.11 -2.64
CA LEU A 150 -14.53 -16.71 -2.15
C LEU A 150 -14.39 -18.16 -2.65
N ARG A 151 -13.17 -18.57 -2.99
CA ARG A 151 -12.84 -19.93 -3.45
C ARG A 151 -11.66 -20.49 -2.68
N VAL A 152 -11.61 -21.82 -2.53
CA VAL A 152 -10.41 -22.50 -2.04
C VAL A 152 -9.25 -22.20 -2.99
N GLY A 153 -8.09 -21.87 -2.42
CA GLY A 153 -6.91 -21.42 -3.15
C GLY A 153 -6.87 -19.92 -3.44
N ASP A 154 -7.93 -19.16 -3.18
CA ASP A 154 -7.88 -17.70 -3.31
C ASP A 154 -6.84 -17.11 -2.34
N ARG A 155 -6.07 -16.15 -2.84
CA ARG A 155 -5.16 -15.34 -2.03
C ARG A 155 -5.97 -14.24 -1.33
N VAL A 156 -5.81 -14.14 -0.01
CA VAL A 156 -6.62 -13.23 0.81
C VAL A 156 -5.80 -12.43 1.81
N ARG A 157 -6.30 -11.25 2.17
CA ARG A 157 -5.83 -10.46 3.33
C ARG A 157 -6.96 -10.36 4.37
N CYS A 158 -6.60 -10.48 5.63
CA CYS A 158 -7.54 -10.33 6.75
C CYS A 158 -7.78 -8.85 7.05
N THR A 159 -9.05 -8.42 7.06
CA THR A 159 -9.44 -7.01 7.22
C THR A 159 -9.93 -6.65 8.62
N ARG A 160 -9.93 -7.61 9.56
CA ARG A 160 -10.34 -7.43 10.96
C ARG A 160 -9.41 -8.12 11.95
N PRO A 161 -9.32 -7.63 13.20
CA PRO A 161 -8.70 -8.37 14.30
C PRO A 161 -9.34 -9.76 14.50
N PRO A 162 -8.60 -10.73 15.06
CA PRO A 162 -7.23 -10.61 15.57
C PRO A 162 -6.14 -10.69 14.48
N TYR A 163 -6.50 -11.00 13.23
CA TYR A 163 -5.55 -11.27 12.15
C TYR A 163 -5.36 -10.10 11.17
N PHE A 164 -5.77 -8.89 11.53
CA PHE A 164 -5.75 -7.71 10.64
C PHE A 164 -4.41 -7.53 9.92
N GLY A 165 -4.46 -7.34 8.61
CA GLY A 165 -3.29 -7.12 7.75
C GLY A 165 -2.51 -8.38 7.39
N LEU A 166 -2.79 -9.52 8.03
CA LEU A 166 -2.12 -10.78 7.70
C LEU A 166 -2.66 -11.37 6.40
N TRP A 167 -1.73 -11.87 5.60
CA TRP A 167 -1.99 -12.53 4.33
C TRP A 167 -2.04 -14.04 4.51
N GLY A 168 -2.82 -14.69 3.65
CA GLY A 168 -2.92 -16.14 3.63
C GLY A 168 -3.62 -16.67 2.38
N THR A 169 -3.80 -17.99 2.36
CA THR A 169 -4.49 -18.71 1.29
C THR A 169 -5.64 -19.50 1.88
N VAL A 170 -6.81 -19.44 1.25
CA VAL A 170 -7.98 -20.21 1.67
C VAL A 170 -7.72 -21.70 1.48
N GLU A 171 -7.69 -22.47 2.57
CA GLU A 171 -7.54 -23.93 2.54
C GLU A 171 -8.89 -24.63 2.39
N ASN A 172 -9.93 -24.09 3.03
CA ASN A 172 -11.24 -24.72 3.08
C ASN A 172 -12.36 -23.68 3.27
N LEU A 173 -13.53 -24.00 2.76
CA LEU A 173 -14.76 -23.21 2.89
C LEU A 173 -15.87 -24.12 3.42
N PRO A 174 -16.05 -24.20 4.75
CA PRO A 174 -17.14 -24.95 5.35
C PRO A 174 -18.50 -24.49 4.80
N LEU A 175 -19.35 -25.45 4.42
CA LEU A 175 -20.72 -25.19 3.96
C LEU A 175 -21.63 -24.71 5.09
N GLU A 176 -21.38 -25.20 6.31
CA GLU A 176 -22.15 -24.84 7.49
C GLU A 176 -21.50 -23.66 8.20
N PRO A 177 -22.27 -22.61 8.55
CA PRO A 177 -21.80 -21.54 9.41
C PRO A 177 -21.25 -22.08 10.74
N SER A 178 -20.20 -21.46 11.26
CA SER A 178 -19.59 -21.86 12.54
C SER A 178 -19.64 -20.72 13.55
N GLN A 179 -19.63 -21.08 14.83
CA GLN A 179 -19.56 -20.13 15.93
C GLN A 179 -18.14 -19.59 16.05
N VAL A 180 -17.98 -18.27 15.94
CA VAL A 180 -16.69 -17.59 16.15
C VAL A 180 -16.53 -17.14 17.60
N GLU A 181 -15.36 -16.61 17.98
CA GLU A 181 -15.04 -16.22 19.37
C GLU A 181 -16.08 -15.30 20.04
N CYS A 182 -16.71 -14.42 19.27
CA CYS A 182 -17.79 -13.54 19.75
C CYS A 182 -19.17 -14.22 19.84
N GLU A 183 -19.20 -15.55 19.79
CA GLU A 183 -20.41 -16.40 19.82
C GLU A 183 -21.37 -16.23 18.63
N ALA A 184 -21.03 -15.37 17.66
CA ALA A 184 -21.79 -15.20 16.44
C ALA A 184 -21.64 -16.44 15.52
N VAL A 185 -22.73 -16.83 14.88
CA VAL A 185 -22.73 -17.90 13.87
C VAL A 185 -22.61 -17.26 12.49
N LEU A 186 -21.47 -17.49 11.84
CA LEU A 186 -21.11 -16.83 10.57
C LEU A 186 -20.56 -17.83 9.56
N GLU A 187 -20.68 -17.49 8.28
CA GLU A 187 -19.94 -18.16 7.22
C GLU A 187 -18.45 -17.87 7.41
N VAL A 188 -17.65 -18.94 7.50
CA VAL A 188 -16.21 -18.85 7.74
C VAL A 188 -15.41 -19.45 6.60
N ALA A 189 -14.13 -19.13 6.59
CA ALA A 189 -13.10 -19.79 5.79
C ALA A 189 -11.98 -20.25 6.72
N GLU A 190 -11.38 -21.39 6.41
CA GLU A 190 -10.10 -21.80 7.01
C GLU A 190 -8.98 -21.26 6.11
N VAL A 191 -8.10 -20.45 6.70
CA VAL A 191 -7.03 -19.75 5.98
C VAL A 191 -5.69 -20.18 6.55
N ARG A 192 -4.78 -20.62 5.68
CA ARG A 192 -3.35 -20.75 6.01
C ARG A 192 -2.70 -19.38 5.90
N LEU A 193 -2.35 -18.78 7.03
CA LEU A 193 -1.57 -17.56 7.07
C LEU A 193 -0.14 -17.83 6.62
N ASP A 194 0.52 -16.80 6.09
CA ASP A 194 1.91 -16.88 5.62
C ASP A 194 2.92 -17.20 6.74
N ASP A 195 2.55 -16.91 7.99
CA ASP A 195 3.34 -17.31 9.16
C ASP A 195 3.20 -18.80 9.54
N GLY A 196 2.42 -19.55 8.76
CA GLY A 196 2.22 -21.00 8.90
C GLY A 196 0.99 -21.40 9.73
N ARG A 197 0.35 -20.47 10.45
CA ARG A 197 -0.85 -20.76 11.25
C ARG A 197 -2.06 -21.05 10.34
N SER A 198 -2.86 -22.05 10.70
CA SER A 198 -4.23 -22.19 10.15
C SER A 198 -5.21 -21.53 11.10
N VAL A 199 -6.06 -20.65 10.57
CA VAL A 199 -7.03 -19.88 11.34
C VAL A 199 -8.41 -19.93 10.70
N THR A 200 -9.46 -19.85 11.51
CA THR A 200 -10.84 -19.73 11.04
C THR A 200 -11.23 -18.25 11.07
N VAL A 201 -11.63 -17.71 9.92
CA VAL A 201 -11.95 -16.27 9.75
C VAL A 201 -13.32 -16.14 9.09
N PRO A 202 -14.20 -15.22 9.56
CA PRO A 202 -15.42 -14.89 8.84
C PRO A 202 -15.11 -14.50 7.40
N GLN A 203 -15.86 -15.02 6.42
CA GLN A 203 -15.62 -14.69 5.01
C GLN A 203 -15.73 -13.19 4.74
N ALA A 204 -16.64 -12.50 5.44
CA ALA A 204 -16.80 -11.05 5.38
C ALA A 204 -15.56 -10.24 5.85
N ASN A 205 -14.63 -10.89 6.55
CA ASN A 205 -13.38 -10.28 7.02
C ASN A 205 -12.18 -10.61 6.13
N LEU A 206 -12.43 -11.19 4.95
CA LEU A 206 -11.42 -11.49 3.95
C LEU A 206 -11.65 -10.64 2.71
N GLU A 207 -10.58 -10.03 2.21
CA GLU A 207 -10.55 -9.44 0.87
C GLU A 207 -9.72 -10.32 -0.06
N VAL A 208 -10.18 -10.45 -1.30
CA VAL A 208 -9.67 -11.41 -2.28
C VAL A 208 -8.79 -10.70 -3.31
N PHE A 209 -7.61 -11.25 -3.56
CA PHE A 209 -6.68 -10.79 -4.57
C PHE A 209 -6.47 -11.89 -5.62
N ARG A 210 -7.15 -11.77 -6.75
CA ARG A 210 -6.92 -12.66 -7.90
C ARG A 210 -6.01 -11.95 -8.89
N SER A 211 -4.92 -12.61 -9.28
CA SER A 211 -4.26 -12.27 -10.53
C SER A 211 -5.19 -12.64 -11.67
N GLU A 212 -5.63 -11.67 -12.45
CA GLU A 212 -6.11 -11.94 -13.81
C GLU A 212 -4.91 -12.44 -14.61
N VAL A 213 -5.01 -13.68 -15.09
CA VAL A 213 -4.06 -14.25 -16.07
C VAL A 213 -4.48 -13.79 -17.45
#